data_AF-A0A9C8WP56-F1
#
_entry.id   AF-A0A9C8WP56-F1
#
_cell.length_a   1.000
_cell.length_b   1.000
_cell.length_c   1.000
_cell.angle_alpha   90.00
_cell.angle_beta   90.00
_cell.angle_gamma   90.00
#
_symmetry.space_group_name_H-M   'P 1'
#
loop_
_entity.id
_entity.type
_entity.pdbx_description
1 polymer ?
#
loop_
_entity_poly.entity_id
_entity_poly.type
_entity_poly.pdbx_seq_one_letter_code
_entity_poly.pdbx_strand_id
1 'polypeptide(L)'
;MPYRKFFLFPSLMFSLLIFPCTAFSWTEIAQQHAGGGAKEVPVNRDISRVQIVCQDAPVIINTVVMREGGKKTPFTLGKRFSAGETFVISLGGKHHVTGLRISDDLKGGYLVRVE
;
A
#
# COMPACT_ATOMS: atom_id res chain seq x y z
N MET A 1 -23.49 4.61 -72.50
CA MET A 1 -24.12 4.90 -71.19
C MET A 1 -24.36 3.57 -70.46
N PRO A 2 -24.16 3.41 -69.14
CA PRO A 2 -23.40 4.24 -68.19
C PRO A 2 -22.34 3.46 -67.36
N TYR A 3 -21.35 4.23 -66.90
CA TYR A 3 -20.38 3.93 -65.85
C TYR A 3 -21.04 3.57 -64.51
N ARG A 4 -20.49 2.61 -63.74
CA ARG A 4 -20.85 2.40 -62.32
C ARG A 4 -19.63 2.35 -61.40
N LYS A 5 -19.31 3.54 -60.91
CA LYS A 5 -18.77 3.98 -59.61
C LYS A 5 -18.15 2.92 -58.68
N PHE A 6 -16.83 3.07 -58.50
CA PHE A 6 -16.05 2.66 -57.34
C PHE A 6 -16.61 3.30 -56.05
N PHE A 7 -16.90 2.48 -55.03
CA PHE A 7 -17.11 2.94 -53.66
C PHE A 7 -15.82 2.71 -52.86
N LEU A 8 -15.13 3.81 -52.55
CA LEU A 8 -14.03 3.85 -51.59
C LEU A 8 -14.60 3.78 -50.17
N PHE A 9 -14.17 2.76 -49.41
CA PHE A 9 -14.35 2.67 -47.96
C PHE A 9 -13.24 3.49 -47.28
N PRO A 10 -13.54 4.54 -46.50
CA PRO A 10 -12.56 5.11 -45.59
C PRO A 10 -12.58 4.29 -44.28
N SER A 11 -11.58 3.41 -44.13
CA SER A 11 -11.26 2.79 -42.85
C SER A 11 -10.70 3.86 -41.91
N LEU A 12 -11.56 4.41 -41.05
CA LEU A 12 -11.15 5.21 -39.91
C LEU A 12 -10.49 4.29 -38.88
N MET A 13 -9.16 4.19 -38.93
CA MET A 13 -8.36 3.62 -37.85
C MET A 13 -8.47 4.53 -36.62
N PHE A 14 -9.37 4.16 -35.71
CA PHE A 14 -9.43 4.72 -34.37
C PHE A 14 -8.30 4.08 -33.55
N SER A 15 -7.09 4.66 -33.65
CA SER A 15 -5.94 4.23 -32.87
C SER A 15 -6.11 4.73 -31.44
N LEU A 16 -6.67 3.86 -30.59
CA LEU A 16 -6.85 4.07 -29.15
C LEU A 16 -5.48 3.97 -28.47
N LEU A 17 -4.83 5.11 -28.25
CA LEU A 17 -3.65 5.20 -27.38
C LEU A 17 -4.09 4.99 -25.93
N ILE A 18 -3.99 3.76 -25.46
CA ILE A 18 -4.15 3.42 -24.04
C ILE A 18 -2.88 3.89 -23.32
N PHE A 19 -2.95 5.04 -22.66
CA PHE A 19 -1.93 5.42 -21.68
C PHE A 19 -2.01 4.44 -20.50
N PRO A 20 -0.91 3.76 -20.11
CA PRO A 20 -0.90 3.03 -18.86
C PRO A 20 -1.01 4.06 -17.74
N CYS A 21 -2.21 4.18 -17.17
CA CYS A 21 -2.37 4.76 -15.85
C CYS A 21 -1.50 3.90 -14.94
N THR A 22 -0.38 4.45 -14.47
CA THR A 22 0.44 3.81 -13.44
C THR A 22 -0.39 3.78 -12.17
N ALA A 23 -1.21 2.73 -12.06
CA ALA A 23 -2.04 2.46 -10.92
C ALA A 23 -1.11 2.34 -9.71
N PHE A 24 -1.19 3.35 -8.87
CA PHE A 24 -0.55 3.42 -7.59
C PHE A 24 -1.05 2.24 -6.76
N SER A 25 -0.19 1.24 -6.54
CA SER A 25 -0.61 -0.07 -6.06
C SER A 25 0.04 -0.41 -4.73
N TRP A 26 -0.76 -0.32 -3.68
CA TRP A 26 -0.42 -0.83 -2.36
C TRP A 26 -0.13 -2.32 -2.42
N THR A 27 1.02 -2.73 -1.89
CA THR A 27 1.35 -4.14 -1.72
C THR A 27 1.12 -4.55 -0.28
N GLU A 28 0.30 -5.59 -0.08
CA GLU A 28 0.12 -6.20 1.24
C GLU A 28 1.35 -7.03 1.63
N ILE A 29 1.88 -6.78 2.83
CA ILE A 29 3.09 -7.44 3.34
C ILE A 29 2.82 -8.29 4.57
N ALA A 30 1.75 -8.01 5.32
CA ALA A 30 1.34 -8.82 6.45
C ALA A 30 -0.12 -8.58 6.84
N GLN A 31 -0.73 -9.64 7.36
CA GLN A 31 -1.90 -9.57 8.21
C GLN A 31 -1.48 -9.98 9.62
N GLN A 32 -1.87 -9.21 10.62
CA GLN A 32 -1.46 -9.39 12.00
C GLN A 32 -2.67 -9.34 12.93
N HIS A 33 -2.60 -10.05 14.04
CA HIS A 33 -3.60 -9.97 15.11
C HIS A 33 -2.97 -9.34 16.35
N ALA A 34 -3.58 -8.28 16.87
CA ALA A 34 -3.08 -7.57 18.04
C ALA A 34 -3.09 -8.47 19.29
N GLY A 35 -2.15 -8.23 20.20
CA GLY A 35 -2.04 -9.06 21.41
C GLY A 35 -1.15 -8.51 22.52
N GLY A 36 -0.80 -7.22 22.49
CA GLY A 36 -0.01 -6.59 23.56
C GLY A 36 1.49 -6.87 23.46
N GLY A 37 2.07 -6.73 22.26
CA GLY A 37 3.46 -7.05 22.01
C GLY A 37 4.05 -6.29 20.83
N ALA A 38 5.24 -6.72 20.39
CA ALA A 38 5.87 -6.19 19.19
C ALA A 38 6.11 -7.32 18.18
N LYS A 39 5.66 -7.13 16.95
CA LYS A 39 5.79 -8.09 15.86
C LYS A 39 6.73 -7.57 14.79
N GLU A 40 7.56 -8.44 14.24
CA GLU A 40 8.47 -8.10 13.15
C GLU A 40 7.87 -8.57 11.82
N VAL A 41 7.81 -7.66 10.85
CA VAL A 41 7.30 -7.91 9.50
C VAL A 41 8.43 -7.68 8.50
N PRO A 42 8.86 -8.71 7.74
CA PRO A 42 9.89 -8.54 6.72
C PRO A 42 9.33 -7.76 5.52
N VAL A 43 10.16 -6.88 4.93
CA VAL A 43 9.75 -6.02 3.80
C VAL A 43 10.71 -6.16 2.61
N ASN A 44 12.01 -5.98 2.87
CA ASN A 44 13.13 -6.09 1.91
C ASN A 44 12.88 -5.46 0.53
N ARG A 45 12.42 -4.20 0.51
CA ARG A 45 12.19 -3.43 -0.73
C ARG A 45 12.21 -1.92 -0.48
N ASP A 46 12.26 -1.17 -1.57
CA ASP A 46 12.10 0.28 -1.51
C ASP A 46 10.63 0.64 -1.29
N ILE A 47 10.36 1.43 -0.24
CA ILE A 47 9.02 1.93 0.08
C ILE A 47 9.10 3.43 0.39
N SER A 48 7.99 4.11 0.18
CA SER A 48 7.75 5.51 0.47
C SER A 48 6.64 5.73 1.50
N ARG A 49 5.74 4.76 1.62
CA ARG A 49 4.63 4.80 2.57
C ARG A 49 4.36 3.45 3.21
N VAL A 50 3.81 3.51 4.42
CA VAL A 50 3.28 2.36 5.16
C VAL A 50 1.84 2.65 5.51
N GLN A 51 0.93 1.75 5.12
CA GLN A 51 -0.48 1.81 5.46
C GLN A 51 -0.83 0.70 6.47
N ILE A 52 -1.56 1.07 7.51
CA ILE A 52 -2.14 0.14 8.49
C ILE A 52 -3.65 0.24 8.38
N VAL A 53 -4.32 -0.89 8.15
CA VAL A 53 -5.78 -0.97 8.04
C VAL A 53 -6.31 -1.86 9.14
N CYS A 54 -7.12 -1.32 10.05
CA CYS A 54 -7.79 -2.09 11.09
C CYS A 54 -8.98 -2.85 10.47
N GLN A 55 -9.14 -4.14 10.74
CA GLN A 55 -10.12 -4.97 10.02
C GLN A 55 -11.42 -5.18 10.78
N ASP A 56 -11.36 -5.90 11.90
CA ASP A 56 -12.51 -6.57 12.54
C ASP A 56 -12.83 -6.02 13.94
N ALA A 57 -11.82 -5.73 14.74
CA ALA A 57 -11.98 -5.18 16.08
C ALA A 57 -10.94 -4.08 16.37
N PRO A 58 -11.15 -3.23 17.39
CA PRO A 58 -10.23 -2.14 17.69
C PRO A 58 -8.82 -2.62 18.01
N VAL A 59 -7.83 -1.89 17.51
CA VAL A 59 -6.40 -2.12 17.75
C VAL A 59 -5.77 -0.82 18.23
N ILE A 60 -4.81 -0.91 19.15
CA ILE A 60 -3.91 0.21 19.44
C ILE A 60 -2.59 -0.06 18.76
N ILE A 61 -2.11 0.87 17.94
CA ILE A 61 -0.73 0.83 17.45
C ILE A 61 0.06 1.88 18.21
N ASN A 62 1.01 1.41 19.02
CA ASN A 62 1.84 2.27 19.85
C ASN A 62 2.97 2.88 19.04
N THR A 63 3.73 2.03 18.35
CA THR A 63 4.93 2.43 17.61
C THR A 63 5.15 1.53 16.41
N VAL A 64 5.54 2.12 15.29
CA VAL A 64 6.10 1.41 14.14
C VAL A 64 7.57 1.78 14.04
N VAL A 65 8.47 0.80 14.12
CA VAL A 65 9.90 1.02 13.92
C VAL A 65 10.29 0.51 12.54
N MET A 66 10.68 1.42 11.66
CA MET A 66 11.24 1.08 10.36
C MET A 66 12.69 0.66 10.50
N ARG A 67 13.05 -0.45 9.86
CA ARG A 67 14.42 -0.98 9.84
C ARG A 67 15.00 -0.85 8.44
N GLU A 68 16.11 -0.15 8.34
CA GLU A 68 16.92 -0.01 7.12
C GLU A 68 18.26 -0.74 7.38
N GLY A 69 18.20 -2.08 7.48
CA GLY A 69 19.32 -2.90 7.95
C GLY A 69 19.61 -2.67 9.43
N GLY A 70 20.76 -2.05 9.74
CA GLY A 70 21.17 -1.75 11.12
C GLY A 70 20.48 -0.52 11.73
N LYS A 71 19.95 0.38 10.91
CA LYS A 71 19.31 1.62 11.36
C LYS A 71 17.85 1.38 11.75
N LYS A 72 17.42 2.00 12.86
CA LYS A 72 16.06 1.94 13.39
C LYS A 72 15.46 3.34 13.47
N THR A 73 14.30 3.53 12.86
CA THR A 73 13.58 4.82 12.87
C THR A 73 12.19 4.61 13.47
N PRO A 74 11.93 5.11 14.70
CA PRO A 74 10.63 4.96 15.34
C PRO A 74 9.62 6.01 14.85
N PHE A 75 8.39 5.57 14.62
CA PHE A 75 7.20 6.39 14.42
C PHE A 75 6.23 6.09 15.56
N THR A 76 6.08 7.03 16.48
CA THR A 76 5.14 6.91 17.61
C THR A 76 3.76 7.37 17.16
N LEU A 77 2.78 6.47 17.24
CA LEU A 77 1.38 6.79 16.91
C LEU A 77 0.56 6.96 18.19
N GLY A 78 0.68 6.01 19.13
CA GLY A 78 -0.10 6.01 20.37
C GLY A 78 -1.61 6.10 20.16
N LYS A 79 -2.12 5.59 19.03
CA LYS A 79 -3.50 5.80 18.58
C LYS A 79 -4.28 4.48 18.59
N ARG A 80 -5.51 4.57 19.08
CA ARG A 80 -6.53 3.52 18.92
C ARG A 80 -7.23 3.67 17.58
N PHE A 81 -7.27 2.59 16.82
CA PHE A 81 -7.97 2.47 15.55
C PHE A 81 -9.27 1.69 15.75
N SER A 82 -10.34 2.16 15.12
CA SER A 82 -11.60 1.41 15.02
C SER A 82 -11.57 0.48 13.81
N ALA A 83 -12.41 -0.55 13.80
CA ALA A 83 -12.55 -1.43 12.63
C ALA A 83 -12.87 -0.62 11.36
N GLY A 84 -12.18 -0.91 10.26
CA GLY A 84 -12.24 -0.16 9.00
C GLY A 84 -11.39 1.11 8.95
N GLU A 85 -10.84 1.58 10.07
CA GLU A 85 -9.98 2.76 10.08
C GLU A 85 -8.63 2.47 9.44
N THR A 86 -8.12 3.45 8.70
CA THR A 86 -6.84 3.37 8.00
C THR A 86 -5.91 4.47 8.46
N PHE A 87 -4.63 4.14 8.62
CA PHE A 87 -3.57 5.09 8.88
C PHE A 87 -2.46 4.96 7.86
N VAL A 88 -1.87 6.08 7.46
CA VAL A 88 -0.76 6.11 6.51
C VAL A 88 0.40 6.89 7.12
N ILE A 89 1.56 6.24 7.19
CA ILE A 89 2.85 6.87 7.53
C ILE A 89 3.53 7.24 6.22
N SER A 90 3.82 8.53 6.04
CA SER A 90 4.68 9.02 4.97
C SER A 90 6.12 9.02 5.44
N LEU A 91 7.03 8.47 4.62
CA LEU A 91 8.46 8.40 4.94
C LEU A 91 9.23 9.64 4.44
N GLY A 92 8.60 10.52 3.66
CA GLY A 92 9.24 11.72 3.11
C GLY A 92 10.16 11.46 1.90
N GLY A 93 10.24 10.21 1.42
CA GLY A 93 11.07 9.80 0.29
C GLY A 93 10.98 8.30 0.07
N LYS A 94 11.80 7.75 -0.85
CA LYS A 94 11.97 6.30 -0.99
C LYS A 94 13.08 5.82 -0.05
N HIS A 95 12.79 4.74 0.68
CA HIS A 95 13.67 4.13 1.66
C HIS A 95 13.77 2.63 1.41
N HIS A 96 14.98 2.09 1.44
CA HIS A 96 15.18 0.65 1.37
C HIS A 96 14.92 0.02 2.74
N VAL A 97 13.71 -0.49 2.93
CA VAL A 97 13.25 -1.02 4.22
C VAL A 97 13.38 -2.53 4.25
N THR A 98 14.14 -3.01 5.23
CA THR A 98 14.35 -4.44 5.50
C THR A 98 13.21 -5.06 6.30
N GLY A 99 12.62 -4.29 7.22
CA GLY A 99 11.49 -4.75 8.02
C GLY A 99 10.82 -3.67 8.85
N LEU A 100 9.68 -4.01 9.42
CA LEU A 100 8.91 -3.17 10.33
C LEU A 100 8.73 -3.89 11.65
N ARG A 101 9.01 -3.23 12.77
CA ARG A 101 8.61 -3.69 14.11
C ARG A 101 7.38 -2.91 14.55
N ILE A 102 6.25 -3.56 14.66
CA ILE A 102 4.98 -2.93 15.01
C ILE A 102 4.64 -3.33 16.44
N SER A 103 4.54 -2.35 17.33
CA SER A 103 4.07 -2.55 18.70
C SER A 103 2.58 -2.24 18.77
N ASP A 104 1.81 -3.21 19.25
CA ASP A 104 0.36 -3.18 19.27
C ASP A 104 -0.21 -3.65 20.61
N ASP A 105 -1.49 -3.34 20.82
CA ASP A 105 -2.29 -3.79 21.95
C ASP A 105 -3.76 -4.00 21.53
N LEU A 106 -4.58 -4.57 22.42
CA LEU A 106 -5.92 -5.09 22.20
C LEU A 106 -5.94 -6.42 21.43
N LYS A 107 -7.09 -6.77 20.83
CA LYS A 107 -7.39 -8.09 20.24
C LYS A 107 -7.99 -8.02 18.84
N GLY A 108 -7.72 -6.94 18.09
CA GLY A 108 -8.19 -6.79 16.72
C GLY A 108 -7.13 -7.18 15.68
N GLY A 109 -7.58 -7.51 14.48
CA GLY A 109 -6.76 -7.74 13.30
C GLY A 109 -6.46 -6.46 12.53
N TYR A 110 -5.27 -6.39 11.94
CA TYR A 110 -4.87 -5.31 11.05
C TYR A 110 -4.01 -5.82 9.89
N LEU A 111 -4.13 -5.14 8.74
CA LEU A 111 -3.28 -5.33 7.58
C LEU A 111 -2.20 -4.27 7.53
N VAL A 112 -1.03 -4.68 7.06
CA VAL A 112 0.10 -3.79 6.78
C VAL A 112 0.36 -3.83 5.29
N ARG A 113 0.32 -2.65 4.67
CA ARG A 113 0.58 -2.47 3.24
C ARG A 113 1.68 -1.44 3.04
N VAL A 114 2.42 -1.56 1.96
CA VAL A 114 3.50 -0.65 1.62
C VAL A 114 3.48 -0.31 0.14
N GLU A 115 4.21 0.74 -0.18
CA GLU A 115 4.26 1.35 -1.49
C GLU A 115 5.51 2.16 -1.70
#